data_AF-A0A2V9TXW9-F1
#
_entry.id   AF-A0A2V9TXW9-F1
#
_cell.length_a   1.000
_cell.length_b   1.000
_cell.length_c   1.000
_cell.angle_alpha   90.00
_cell.angle_beta   90.00
_cell.angle_gamma   90.00
#
_symmetry.space_group_name_H-M   'P 1'
#
loop_
_entity.id
_entity.type
_entity.pdbx_description
1 polymer ?
#
loop_
_entity_poly.entity_id
_entity_poly.type
_entity_poly.pdbx_seq_one_letter_code
_entity_poly.pdbx_strand_id
1 'polypeptide(L)'
;MTRSLYFRLFLILALMAIVFSGCSRDPNVRKQKYFESGQRYFEKGKYREAAIQYSNAVQVDPRFTDAHYKLAQTYLKLQEWTRAYQELSRTIELQPDNY
;
A
#
# COMPACT_ATOMS: atom_id res chain seq x y z
N MET A 1 -4.11 -8.40 -50.21
CA MET A 1 -4.22 -9.27 -49.02
C MET A 1 -3.15 -9.03 -47.95
N THR A 2 -1.88 -8.80 -48.31
CA THR A 2 -0.75 -8.61 -47.37
C THR A 2 -0.85 -7.37 -46.46
N ARG A 3 -1.38 -6.25 -46.96
CA ARG A 3 -1.54 -4.98 -46.21
C ARG A 3 -2.42 -5.08 -44.94
N SER A 4 -3.46 -5.93 -44.98
CA SER A 4 -4.34 -6.21 -43.83
C SER A 4 -3.65 -7.08 -42.78
N LEU A 5 -2.73 -7.95 -43.20
CA LEU A 5 -1.95 -8.82 -42.32
C LEU A 5 -0.96 -7.99 -41.49
N TYR A 6 -0.25 -7.04 -42.10
CA TYR A 6 0.66 -6.12 -41.40
C TYR A 6 -0.08 -5.20 -40.42
N PHE A 7 -1.29 -4.73 -40.78
CA PHE A 7 -2.10 -3.92 -39.89
C PHE A 7 -2.59 -4.70 -38.66
N ARG A 8 -2.98 -5.98 -38.85
CA ARG A 8 -3.32 -6.88 -37.74
C ARG A 8 -2.11 -7.22 -36.87
N LEU A 9 -0.96 -7.47 -37.48
CA LEU A 9 0.29 -7.73 -36.76
C LEU A 9 0.70 -6.50 -35.92
N PHE A 10 0.56 -5.30 -36.48
CA PHE A 10 0.81 -4.04 -35.79
C PHE A 10 -0.17 -3.82 -34.64
N LEU A 11 -1.46 -4.11 -34.84
CA LEU A 11 -2.48 -4.06 -33.78
C LEU A 11 -2.18 -5.03 -32.63
N ILE A 12 -1.75 -6.27 -32.95
CA ILE A 12 -1.39 -7.27 -31.95
C ILE A 12 -0.15 -6.83 -31.16
N LEU A 13 0.88 -6.31 -31.84
CA LEU A 13 2.09 -5.78 -31.20
C LEU A 13 1.79 -4.56 -30.32
N ALA A 14 0.91 -3.66 -30.77
CA ALA A 14 0.48 -2.50 -30.00
C ALA A 14 -0.32 -2.91 -28.75
N LEU A 15 -1.21 -3.90 -28.86
CA LEU A 15 -1.95 -4.47 -27.72
C LEU A 15 -1.02 -5.14 -26.70
N MET A 16 0.00 -5.85 -27.16
CA MET A 16 0.99 -6.51 -26.30
C MET A 16 1.85 -5.50 -25.50
N ALA A 17 2.19 -4.35 -26.11
CA ALA A 17 2.93 -3.27 -25.45
C ALA A 17 2.15 -2.59 -24.31
N ILE A 18 0.81 -2.53 -24.42
CA ILE A 18 -0.07 -1.98 -23.39
C ILE A 18 -0.09 -2.89 -22.16
N VAL A 19 -0.06 -4.22 -22.36
CA VAL A 19 -0.04 -5.21 -21.26
C VAL A 19 1.26 -5.14 -20.45
N PHE A 20 2.41 -4.87 -21.09
CA PHE A 20 3.69 -4.73 -20.39
C PHE A 20 3.79 -3.48 -19.50
N SER A 21 3.01 -2.45 -19.78
CA SER A 21 3.06 -1.17 -19.05
C SER A 21 2.17 -1.14 -17.80
N GLY A 22 1.32 -2.15 -17.60
CA GLY A 22 0.33 -2.19 -16.52
C GLY A 22 0.86 -2.62 -15.15
N CYS A 23 2.03 -3.27 -15.07
CA CYS A 23 2.47 -3.93 -13.83
C CYS A 23 3.09 -2.99 -12.77
N SER A 24 3.43 -1.74 -13.08
CA SER A 24 4.14 -0.85 -12.15
C SER A 24 3.24 0.13 -11.39
N ARG A 25 1.93 0.13 -11.66
CA ARG A 25 0.98 1.12 -11.11
C ARG A 25 -0.16 0.54 -10.27
N ASP A 26 -0.06 -0.72 -9.86
CA ASP A 26 -1.05 -1.32 -8.96
C ASP A 26 -0.98 -0.66 -7.55
N PRO A 27 -2.08 -0.07 -7.06
CA PRO A 27 -2.17 0.47 -5.70
C PRO A 27 -1.79 -0.55 -4.61
N ASN A 28 -2.04 -1.84 -4.83
CA ASN A 28 -1.71 -2.92 -3.89
C ASN A 28 -0.20 -3.07 -3.69
N VAL A 29 0.59 -2.94 -4.75
CA VAL A 29 2.06 -2.97 -4.64
C VAL A 29 2.55 -1.72 -3.89
N ARG A 30 1.91 -0.57 -4.13
CA ARG A 30 2.30 0.70 -3.52
C ARG A 30 2.03 0.74 -2.01
N LYS A 31 0.84 0.32 -1.55
CA LYS A 31 0.54 0.26 -0.11
C LYS A 31 1.49 -0.70 0.60
N GLN A 32 1.79 -1.84 -0.03
CA GLN A 32 2.68 -2.86 0.51
C GLN A 32 4.11 -2.33 0.67
N LYS A 33 4.62 -1.61 -0.34
CA LYS A 33 5.95 -1.00 -0.29
C LYS A 33 6.08 0.00 0.86
N TYR A 34 5.06 0.82 1.10
CA TYR A 34 5.03 1.74 2.23
C TYR A 34 4.96 0.98 3.56
N PHE A 35 4.13 -0.06 3.65
CA PHE A 35 4.02 -0.90 4.84
C PHE A 35 5.35 -1.55 5.23
N GLU A 36 6.04 -2.19 4.28
CA GLU A 36 7.36 -2.80 4.51
C GLU A 36 8.42 -1.75 4.88
N SER A 37 8.33 -0.56 4.30
CA SER A 37 9.19 0.57 4.68
C SER A 37 8.97 0.97 6.13
N GLY A 38 7.70 1.05 6.56
CA GLY A 38 7.33 1.31 7.95
C GLY A 38 7.88 0.25 8.90
N GLN A 39 7.80 -1.03 8.55
CA GLN A 39 8.35 -2.14 9.35
C GLN A 39 9.86 -1.97 9.56
N ARG A 40 10.61 -1.69 8.49
CA ARG A 40 12.06 -1.47 8.57
C ARG A 40 12.44 -0.28 9.46
N TYR A 41 11.67 0.81 9.42
CA TYR A 41 11.93 1.95 10.31
C TYR A 41 11.57 1.63 11.76
N PHE A 42 10.46 0.92 11.99
CA PHE A 42 10.01 0.52 13.32
C PHE A 42 11.03 -0.40 14.00
N GLU A 43 11.54 -1.40 13.29
CA GLU A 43 12.59 -2.32 13.78
C GLU A 43 13.88 -1.57 14.16
N LYS A 44 14.17 -0.46 13.49
CA LYS A 44 15.31 0.43 13.80
C LYS A 44 15.02 1.42 14.92
N GLY A 45 13.85 1.37 15.55
CA GLY A 45 13.41 2.32 16.58
C GLY A 45 13.09 3.73 16.05
N LYS A 46 13.06 3.92 14.73
CA LYS A 46 12.78 5.19 14.06
C LYS A 46 11.27 5.38 13.92
N TYR A 47 10.61 5.56 15.06
CA TYR A 47 9.15 5.50 15.13
C TYR A 47 8.44 6.65 14.37
N ARG A 48 9.03 7.85 14.31
CA ARG A 48 8.44 8.96 13.53
C ARG A 48 8.40 8.65 12.04
N GLU A 49 9.51 8.13 11.50
CA GLU A 49 9.60 7.71 10.11
C GLU A 49 8.70 6.51 9.82
N ALA A 50 8.62 5.55 10.74
CA ALA A 50 7.68 4.44 10.64
C ALA A 50 6.23 4.92 10.53
N ALA A 51 5.82 5.87 11.39
CA ALA A 51 4.47 6.43 11.36
C ALA A 51 4.16 7.12 10.02
N ILE A 52 5.12 7.84 9.44
CA ILE A 52 4.96 8.43 8.09
C ILE A 52 4.74 7.34 7.04
N GLN A 53 5.54 6.27 7.06
CA GLN A 53 5.41 5.21 6.07
C GLN A 53 4.10 4.43 6.22
N TYR A 54 3.70 4.06 7.44
CA TYR A 54 2.41 3.42 7.65
C TYR A 54 1.24 4.35 7.30
N SER A 55 1.34 5.65 7.58
CA SER A 55 0.35 6.65 7.15
C SER A 55 0.22 6.70 5.63
N ASN A 56 1.32 6.62 4.90
CA ASN A 56 1.27 6.53 3.43
C ASN A 56 0.60 5.23 2.95
N ALA A 57 0.80 4.11 3.66
CA ALA A 57 0.14 2.85 3.31
C ALA A 57 -1.39 2.95 3.47
N VAL A 58 -1.88 3.51 4.58
CA VAL A 58 -3.33 3.73 4.80
C VAL A 58 -3.92 4.81 3.90
N GLN A 59 -3.13 5.80 3.45
CA GLN A 59 -3.58 6.76 2.44
C GLN A 59 -3.77 6.11 1.06
N VAL A 60 -2.95 5.10 0.71
CA VAL A 60 -3.09 4.36 -0.55
C VAL A 60 -4.26 3.40 -0.47
N ASP A 61 -4.44 2.72 0.67
CA ASP A 61 -5.57 1.83 0.93
C ASP A 61 -6.10 2.04 2.36
N PRO A 62 -7.18 2.83 2.51
CA PRO A 62 -7.81 3.10 3.81
C PRO A 62 -8.42 1.88 4.49
N ARG A 63 -8.44 0.72 3.84
CA ARG A 63 -8.93 -0.54 4.41
C ARG A 63 -7.78 -1.50 4.74
N PHE A 64 -6.54 -1.05 4.67
CA PHE A 64 -5.38 -1.89 4.97
C PHE A 64 -5.19 -2.06 6.48
N THR A 65 -5.92 -3.02 7.04
CA THR A 65 -6.01 -3.25 8.50
C THR A 65 -4.64 -3.40 9.17
N ASP A 66 -3.72 -4.16 8.59
CA ASP A 66 -2.37 -4.33 9.16
C ASP A 66 -1.61 -3.00 9.27
N ALA A 67 -1.78 -2.10 8.29
CA ALA A 67 -1.15 -0.79 8.32
C ALA A 67 -1.75 0.11 9.40
N HIS A 68 -3.07 0.08 9.59
CA HIS A 68 -3.73 0.76 10.71
C HIS A 68 -3.22 0.24 12.07
N TYR A 69 -3.15 -1.08 12.24
CA TYR A 69 -2.65 -1.69 13.47
C TYR A 69 -1.18 -1.33 13.74
N LYS A 70 -0.31 -1.42 12.73
CA LYS A 70 1.10 -1.03 12.87
C LYS A 70 1.28 0.47 13.11
N LEU A 71 0.46 1.32 12.49
CA LEU A 71 0.45 2.75 12.74
C LEU A 71 0.06 3.05 14.20
N ALA A 72 -0.98 2.37 14.72
CA ALA A 72 -1.36 2.47 16.12
C ALA A 72 -0.23 2.07 17.07
N GLN A 73 0.38 0.89 16.87
CA GLN A 73 1.53 0.43 17.66
C GLN A 73 2.67 1.45 17.64
N THR A 74 2.89 2.08 16.49
CA THR A 74 3.92 3.13 16.33
C THR A 74 3.56 4.39 17.11
N TYR A 75 2.30 4.84 17.08
CA TYR A 75 1.86 5.98 17.87
C TYR A 75 1.93 5.70 19.38
N LEU A 76 1.69 4.47 19.83
CA LEU A 76 1.92 4.09 21.24
C LEU A 76 3.40 4.24 21.63
N LYS A 77 4.34 3.84 20.76
CA LYS A 77 5.78 4.05 21.00
C LYS A 77 6.17 5.53 21.04
N LEU A 78 5.46 6.37 20.29
CA LEU A 78 5.61 7.82 20.28
C LEU A 78 4.84 8.54 21.40
N GLN A 79 4.07 7.80 22.21
CA GLN A 79 3.17 8.34 23.24
C GLN A 79 2.07 9.28 22.68
N GLU A 80 1.70 9.10 21.41
CA GLU A 80 0.61 9.82 20.75
C GLU A 80 -0.72 9.06 20.93
N TRP A 81 -1.18 8.96 22.17
CA TRP A 81 -2.29 8.08 22.59
C TRP A 81 -3.59 8.31 21.83
N THR A 82 -3.97 9.57 21.57
CA THR A 82 -5.20 9.91 20.84
C THR A 82 -5.18 9.35 19.42
N ARG A 83 -4.03 9.46 18.72
CA ARG A 83 -3.88 8.93 17.36
C ARG A 83 -3.81 7.41 17.38
N ALA A 84 -3.11 6.83 18.35
CA ALA A 84 -3.10 5.37 18.52
C ALA A 84 -4.53 4.81 18.69
N TYR A 85 -5.35 5.45 19.53
CA TYR A 85 -6.74 5.06 19.72
C TYR A 85 -7.55 5.11 18.42
N GLN A 86 -7.44 6.21 17.65
CA GLN A 86 -8.14 6.35 16.37
C GLN A 86 -7.81 5.22 15.39
N GLU A 87 -6.53 4.87 15.27
CA GLU A 87 -6.07 3.81 14.38
C GLU A 87 -6.47 2.40 14.87
N LEU A 88 -6.50 2.17 16.19
CA LEU A 88 -7.05 0.93 16.76
C LEU A 88 -8.55 0.81 16.51
N SER A 89 -9.31 1.90 16.69
CA SER A 89 -10.74 1.89 16.37
C SER A 89 -10.99 1.52 14.91
N ARG A 90 -10.19 2.06 13.97
CA ARG A 90 -10.27 1.65 12.56
C ARG A 90 -9.91 0.19 12.35
N THR A 91 -8.91 -0.33 13.06
CA THR A 91 -8.53 -1.75 12.97
C THR A 91 -9.72 -2.65 13.32
N ILE A 92 -10.42 -2.36 14.43
CA ILE A 92 -11.59 -3.12 14.91
C ILE A 92 -12.77 -2.97 13.94
N GLU A 93 -13.03 -1.77 13.42
CA GLU A 93 -14.09 -1.55 12.43
C GLU A 93 -13.87 -2.33 11.13
N LEU A 94 -12.61 -2.48 10.69
CA LEU A 94 -12.26 -3.19 9.46
C LEU A 94 -12.20 -4.70 9.65
N GLN A 95 -11.64 -5.17 10.78
CA GLN A 95 -11.58 -6.57 11.17
C GLN A 95 -11.82 -6.69 12.68
N PRO A 96 -13.06 -7.02 13.10
CA PRO A 96 -13.42 -7.11 14.51
C PRO A 96 -12.62 -8.16 15.30
N ASP A 97 -12.05 -9.16 14.62
CA ASP A 97 -11.33 -10.28 15.22
C ASP A 97 -9.81 -10.03 15.36
N ASN A 98 -9.29 -8.88 14.90
CA ASN A 98 -7.84 -8.58 14.84
C ASN A 98 -7.38 -7.65 16.00
N TYR A 99 -7.71 -8.03 17.24
CA TYR A 99 -7.47 -7.26 18.48
C TYR A 99 -6.10 -7.54 19.15
#